data_AF-A0A522MIN6-F1
#
_entry.id   AF-A0A522MIN6-F1
#
_cell.length_a   1.000
_cell.length_b   1.000
_cell.length_c   1.000
_cell.angle_alpha   90.00
_cell.angle_beta   90.00
_cell.angle_gamma   90.00
#
_symmetry.space_group_name_H-M   'P 1'
#
loop_
_entity.id
_entity.type
_entity.pdbx_description
1 polymer ?
#
loop_
_entity_poly.entity_id
_entity_poly.type
_entity_poly.pdbx_seq_one_letter_code
_entity_poly.pdbx_strand_id
1 'polypeptide(L)'
;MTANTIADLSEQHNAILQIMQHVRLAMLAGDIASARDALHALHALQAEHIAAEESDLIPGLNASARWSAKVYLAEHAKLAAMTEEWRAHLARLPAHIVEPERRLALLDASLRLQHLLEHHFEREEKGLFVEIAG
;
A
#
# COMPACT_ATOMS: atom_id res chain seq x y z
N MET A 1 24.59 -5.23 -2.22
CA MET A 1 23.40 -4.87 -3.02
C MET A 1 22.17 -4.75 -2.12
N THR A 2 21.92 -5.72 -1.24
CA THR A 2 20.79 -5.76 -0.29
C THR A 2 20.57 -4.48 0.54
N ALA A 3 21.61 -3.87 1.10
CA ALA A 3 21.45 -2.68 1.95
C ALA A 3 20.90 -1.44 1.21
N ASN A 4 21.27 -1.25 -0.07
CA ASN A 4 20.75 -0.13 -0.87
C ASN A 4 19.30 -0.39 -1.26
N THR A 5 18.99 -1.63 -1.66
CA THR A 5 17.62 -2.07 -1.96
C THR A 5 16.67 -1.92 -0.77
N ILE A 6 17.09 -2.30 0.44
CA ILE A 6 16.28 -2.15 1.66
C ILE A 6 16.03 -0.67 1.98
N ALA A 7 17.03 0.20 1.81
CA ALA A 7 16.87 1.63 2.02
C ALA A 7 15.87 2.22 1.01
N ASP A 8 16.01 1.88 -0.28
CA ASP A 8 15.11 2.33 -1.34
C ASP A 8 13.66 1.85 -1.07
N LEU A 9 13.45 0.61 -0.64
CA LEU A 9 12.12 0.08 -0.28
C LEU A 9 11.52 0.77 0.96
N SER A 10 12.35 1.08 1.96
CA SER A 10 11.91 1.83 3.15
C SER A 10 11.48 3.26 2.79
N GLU A 11 12.15 3.89 1.81
CA GLU A 11 11.71 5.18 1.27
C GLU A 11 10.37 5.05 0.53
N GLN A 12 10.16 3.96 -0.20
CA GLN A 12 8.88 3.68 -0.86
C GLN A 12 7.73 3.51 0.15
N HIS A 13 7.94 2.93 1.34
CA HIS A 13 6.90 2.88 2.38
C HIS A 13 6.36 4.28 2.70
N ASN A 14 7.28 5.22 2.93
CA ASN A 14 6.94 6.61 3.21
C ASN A 14 6.20 7.26 2.04
N ALA A 15 6.66 7.04 0.81
CA ALA A 15 5.99 7.57 -0.38
C ALA A 15 4.57 7.00 -0.55
N ILE A 16 4.38 5.68 -0.34
CA ILE A 16 3.06 5.05 -0.42
C ILE A 16 2.11 5.63 0.65
N LEU A 17 2.56 5.78 1.90
CA LEU A 17 1.75 6.39 2.97
C LEU A 17 1.40 7.85 2.68
N GLN A 18 2.33 8.62 2.10
CA GLN A 18 2.06 10.00 1.66
C GLN A 18 1.02 10.05 0.54
N ILE A 19 1.10 9.16 -0.44
CA ILE A 19 0.08 9.08 -1.50
C ILE A 19 -1.28 8.67 -0.90
N MET A 20 -1.32 7.71 0.03
CA MET A 20 -2.55 7.33 0.71
C MET A 20 -3.16 8.51 1.48
N GLN A 21 -2.33 9.32 2.13
CA GLN A 21 -2.76 10.56 2.76
C GLN A 21 -3.37 11.53 1.72
N HIS A 22 -2.75 11.70 0.55
CA HIS A 22 -3.30 12.53 -0.53
C HIS A 22 -4.66 12.00 -1.04
N VAL A 23 -4.81 10.69 -1.22
CA VAL A 23 -6.11 10.07 -1.57
C VAL A 23 -7.18 10.47 -0.54
N ARG A 24 -6.86 10.37 0.75
CA ARG A 24 -7.79 10.73 1.84
C ARG A 24 -8.09 12.23 1.88
N LEU A 25 -7.10 13.11 1.73
CA LEU A 25 -7.31 14.55 1.69
C LEU A 25 -8.21 14.97 0.51
N ALA A 26 -8.03 14.34 -0.65
CA ALA A 26 -8.88 14.56 -1.81
C ALA A 26 -10.33 14.10 -1.55
N MET A 27 -10.53 12.92 -0.95
CA MET A 27 -11.86 12.46 -0.52
C MET A 27 -12.52 13.40 0.49
N LEU A 28 -11.76 13.92 1.46
CA LEU A 28 -12.23 14.91 2.44
C LEU A 28 -12.67 16.22 1.77
N ALA A 29 -11.92 16.68 0.78
CA ALA A 29 -12.29 17.85 -0.03
C ALA A 29 -13.48 17.59 -0.97
N GLY A 30 -13.86 16.32 -1.15
CA GLY A 30 -14.86 15.89 -2.13
C GLY A 30 -14.33 15.84 -3.56
N ASP A 31 -13.02 16.04 -3.78
CA ASP A 31 -12.36 15.96 -5.08
C ASP A 31 -12.00 14.50 -5.40
N ILE A 32 -12.97 13.78 -5.96
CA ILE A 32 -12.82 12.36 -6.27
C ILE A 32 -11.95 12.16 -7.53
N ALA A 33 -11.86 13.15 -8.42
CA ALA A 33 -10.93 13.09 -9.55
C ALA A 33 -9.48 13.01 -9.05
N SER A 34 -9.07 13.93 -8.17
CA SER A 34 -7.73 13.89 -7.57
C SER A 34 -7.49 12.63 -6.73
N ALA A 35 -8.53 12.13 -6.03
CA ALA A 35 -8.43 10.88 -5.28
C ALA A 35 -8.14 9.67 -6.19
N ARG A 36 -8.73 9.62 -7.40
CA ARG A 36 -8.45 8.56 -8.39
C ARG A 36 -7.03 8.64 -8.91
N ASP A 37 -6.57 9.83 -9.25
CA ASP A 37 -5.22 10.02 -9.79
C ASP A 37 -4.16 9.63 -8.75
N ALA A 38 -4.34 10.05 -7.50
CA ALA A 38 -3.50 9.61 -6.40
C ALA A 38 -3.57 8.09 -6.18
N LEU A 39 -4.77 7.49 -6.25
CA LEU A 39 -4.91 6.03 -6.08
C LEU A 39 -4.29 5.24 -7.25
N HIS A 40 -4.28 5.79 -8.46
CA HIS A 40 -3.53 5.22 -9.59
C HIS A 40 -2.03 5.26 -9.35
N ALA A 41 -1.50 6.38 -8.86
CA ALA A 41 -0.10 6.48 -8.47
C ALA A 41 0.25 5.50 -7.34
N LEU A 42 -0.61 5.38 -6.32
CA LEU A 42 -0.44 4.41 -5.24
C LEU A 42 -0.38 2.99 -5.77
N HIS A 43 -1.32 2.61 -6.65
CA HIS A 43 -1.37 1.26 -7.22
C HIS A 43 -0.10 0.94 -8.04
N ALA A 44 0.39 1.89 -8.85
CA ALA A 44 1.62 1.69 -9.62
C ALA A 44 2.83 1.50 -8.70
N LEU A 45 3.04 2.40 -7.74
CA LEU A 45 4.16 2.32 -6.80
C LEU A 45 4.09 1.06 -5.92
N GLN A 46 2.89 0.69 -5.44
CA GLN A 46 2.68 -0.52 -4.66
C GLN A 46 3.01 -1.78 -5.49
N ALA A 47 2.65 -1.81 -6.77
CA ALA A 47 2.97 -2.94 -7.64
C ALA A 47 4.48 -3.06 -7.91
N GLU A 48 5.16 -1.93 -8.11
CA GLU A 48 6.63 -1.90 -8.26
C GLU A 48 7.34 -2.35 -6.98
N HIS A 49 6.88 -1.85 -5.84
CA HIS A 49 7.37 -2.23 -4.51
C HIS A 49 7.25 -3.74 -4.27
N ILE A 50 6.03 -4.28 -4.39
CA ILE A 50 5.75 -5.72 -4.24
C ILE A 50 6.61 -6.56 -5.20
N ALA A 51 6.73 -6.14 -6.46
CA ALA A 51 7.51 -6.88 -7.44
C ALA A 51 8.99 -6.98 -7.04
N ALA A 52 9.57 -5.88 -6.55
CA ALA A 52 10.95 -5.86 -6.08
C ALA A 52 11.15 -6.76 -4.86
N GLU A 53 10.22 -6.75 -3.90
CA GLU A 53 10.31 -7.65 -2.74
C GLU A 53 10.21 -9.12 -3.13
N GLU A 54 9.25 -9.45 -4.01
CA GLU A 54 9.04 -10.82 -4.48
C GLU A 54 10.20 -11.36 -5.31
N SER A 55 10.89 -10.51 -6.08
CA SER A 55 12.03 -10.92 -6.90
C SER A 55 13.35 -10.94 -6.13
N ASP A 56 13.56 -9.97 -5.24
CA ASP A 56 14.90 -9.66 -4.72
C ASP A 56 15.08 -10.02 -3.24
N LEU A 57 14.01 -9.96 -2.43
CA LEU A 57 14.08 -10.20 -0.99
C LEU A 57 13.51 -11.55 -0.60
N ILE A 58 12.26 -11.84 -0.95
CA ILE A 58 11.54 -13.04 -0.52
C ILE A 58 12.29 -14.35 -0.88
N PRO A 59 12.94 -14.50 -2.05
CA PRO A 59 13.72 -15.71 -2.36
C PRO A 59 14.92 -15.93 -1.42
N GLY A 60 15.41 -14.87 -0.78
CA GLY A 60 16.51 -14.94 0.19
C GLY A 60 16.07 -15.32 1.60
N LEU A 61 14.77 -15.44 1.89
CA LEU A 61 14.28 -15.77 3.23
C LEU A 61 14.68 -17.19 3.64
N ASN A 62 15.20 -17.31 4.87
CA ASN A 62 15.48 -18.60 5.48
C ASN A 62 14.17 -19.32 5.87
N ALA A 63 14.16 -20.66 5.84
CA ALA A 63 13.07 -21.47 6.36
C ALA A 63 12.79 -21.25 7.86
N SER A 64 13.77 -20.78 8.64
CA SER A 64 13.61 -20.42 10.05
C SER A 64 13.24 -18.94 10.29
N ALA A 65 12.92 -18.19 9.23
CA ALA A 65 12.40 -16.84 9.31
C ALA A 65 11.18 -16.76 10.25
N ARG A 66 11.05 -15.65 10.96
CA ARG A 66 9.92 -15.35 11.85
C ARG A 66 8.59 -15.46 11.11
N TRP A 67 8.57 -15.04 9.84
CA TRP A 67 7.45 -15.24 8.93
C TRP A 67 7.91 -15.92 7.66
N SER A 68 7.20 -16.97 7.25
CA SER A 68 7.50 -17.64 5.99
C SER A 68 7.17 -16.76 4.78
N ALA A 69 7.86 -16.96 3.65
CA ALA A 69 7.56 -16.31 2.36
C ALA A 69 6.07 -16.31 1.98
N LYS A 70 5.34 -17.39 2.31
CA LYS A 70 3.90 -17.51 2.04
C LYS A 70 3.06 -16.42 2.74
N VAL A 71 3.50 -15.92 3.89
CA VAL A 71 2.79 -14.84 4.61
C VAL A 71 2.87 -13.54 3.82
N TYR A 72 4.08 -13.15 3.39
CA TYR A 72 4.31 -11.95 2.58
C TYR A 72 3.52 -12.00 1.26
N LEU A 73 3.64 -13.10 0.51
CA LEU A 73 2.91 -13.28 -0.75
C LEU A 73 1.38 -13.20 -0.57
N ALA A 74 0.85 -13.72 0.54
CA ALA A 74 -0.59 -13.62 0.83
C ALA A 74 -1.01 -12.19 1.19
N GLU A 75 -0.18 -11.44 1.90
CA GLU A 75 -0.41 -10.01 2.19
C GLU A 75 -0.32 -9.16 0.91
N HIS A 76 0.65 -9.41 0.03
CA HIS A 76 0.77 -8.78 -1.29
C HIS A 76 -0.48 -8.97 -2.13
N ALA A 77 -0.95 -10.22 -2.25
CA ALA A 77 -2.16 -10.54 -3.00
C ALA A 77 -3.38 -9.81 -2.43
N LYS A 78 -3.48 -9.72 -1.10
CA LYS A 78 -4.57 -9.01 -0.42
C LYS A 78 -4.50 -7.49 -0.65
N LEU A 79 -3.31 -6.90 -0.60
CA LEU A 79 -3.08 -5.49 -0.88
C LEU A 79 -3.42 -5.15 -2.33
N ALA A 80 -2.94 -5.94 -3.29
CA ALA A 80 -3.24 -5.75 -4.70
C ALA A 80 -4.75 -5.82 -4.97
N ALA A 81 -5.43 -6.84 -4.42
CA ALA A 81 -6.88 -6.98 -4.56
C ALA A 81 -7.64 -5.80 -3.96
N MET A 82 -7.30 -5.38 -2.74
CA MET A 82 -8.03 -4.31 -2.06
C MET A 82 -7.76 -2.93 -2.67
N THR A 83 -6.55 -2.67 -3.16
CA THR A 83 -6.25 -1.45 -3.90
C THR A 83 -7.04 -1.40 -5.21
N GLU A 84 -7.16 -2.52 -5.95
CA GLU A 84 -7.98 -2.58 -7.15
C GLU A 84 -9.48 -2.43 -6.87
N GLU A 85 -9.99 -3.01 -5.78
CA GLU A 85 -11.36 -2.79 -5.32
C GLU A 85 -11.65 -1.30 -5.08
N TRP A 86 -10.70 -0.59 -4.46
CA TRP A 86 -10.80 0.86 -4.25
C TRP A 86 -10.76 1.64 -5.55
N ARG A 87 -9.90 1.26 -6.51
CA ARG A 87 -9.86 1.90 -7.84
C ARG A 87 -11.20 1.75 -8.55
N ALA A 88 -11.75 0.54 -8.59
CA ALA A 88 -13.06 0.26 -9.17
C ALA A 88 -14.20 0.96 -8.41
N HIS A 89 -14.08 1.12 -7.09
CA HIS A 89 -15.03 1.88 -6.30
C HIS A 89 -15.02 3.37 -6.67
N LEU A 90 -13.85 4.03 -6.60
CA LEU A 90 -13.73 5.45 -6.89
C LEU A 90 -14.05 5.78 -8.34
N ALA A 91 -13.73 4.90 -9.30
CA ALA A 91 -14.04 5.08 -10.73
C ALA A 91 -15.55 5.25 -11.00
N ARG A 92 -16.42 4.68 -10.17
CA ARG A 92 -17.88 4.72 -10.34
C ARG A 92 -18.55 5.96 -9.72
N LEU A 93 -17.81 6.74 -8.93
CA LEU A 93 -18.33 7.92 -8.26
C LEU A 93 -18.40 9.14 -9.24
N PRO A 94 -19.09 10.23 -8.91
CA PRO A 94 -18.90 11.49 -9.63
C PRO A 94 -17.50 12.05 -9.35
N ALA A 95 -16.99 12.92 -10.24
CA ALA A 95 -15.70 13.58 -10.07
C ALA A 95 -15.64 14.49 -8.83
N HIS A 96 -16.79 14.99 -8.39
CA HIS A 96 -16.92 15.76 -7.17
C HIS A 96 -18.13 15.28 -6.36
N ILE A 97 -17.97 15.17 -5.04
CA ILE A 97 -19.04 14.86 -4.09
C ILE A 97 -19.22 16.07 -3.19
N VAL A 98 -20.43 16.63 -3.09
CA VAL A 98 -20.69 17.81 -2.25
C VAL A 98 -21.11 17.41 -0.83
N GLU A 99 -21.77 16.26 -0.70
CA GLU A 99 -22.39 15.83 0.56
C GLU A 99 -21.34 15.40 1.60
N PRO A 100 -21.22 16.11 2.74
CA PRO A 100 -20.18 15.80 3.74
C PRO A 100 -20.32 14.40 4.35
N GLU A 101 -21.55 13.89 4.52
CA GLU A 101 -21.80 12.55 5.04
C GLU A 101 -21.26 11.47 4.09
N ARG A 102 -21.36 11.69 2.77
CA ARG A 102 -20.80 10.77 1.78
C ARG A 102 -19.27 10.82 1.77
N ARG A 103 -18.67 12.00 1.93
CA ARG A 103 -17.22 12.16 2.06
C ARG A 103 -16.68 11.45 3.30
N LEU A 104 -17.37 11.61 4.43
CA LEU A 104 -17.02 10.93 5.69
C LEU A 104 -17.11 9.41 5.54
N ALA A 105 -18.19 8.90 4.95
CA ALA A 105 -18.34 7.45 4.73
C ALA A 105 -17.21 6.87 3.86
N LEU A 106 -16.74 7.60 2.85
CA LEU A 106 -15.57 7.20 2.05
C LEU A 106 -14.28 7.17 2.88
N LEU A 107 -14.06 8.19 3.71
CA LEU A 107 -12.90 8.24 4.61
C LEU A 107 -12.89 7.08 5.58
N ASP A 108 -14.02 6.78 6.23
CA ASP A 108 -14.15 5.69 7.19
C ASP A 108 -13.92 4.34 6.51
N ALA A 109 -14.49 4.13 5.33
CA ALA A 109 -14.28 2.93 4.55
C ALA A 109 -12.79 2.75 4.16
N SER A 110 -12.08 3.84 3.86
CA SER A 110 -10.67 3.80 3.42
C SER A 110 -9.69 3.36 4.51
N LEU A 111 -10.08 3.44 5.79
CA LEU A 111 -9.23 3.08 6.93
C LEU A 111 -8.69 1.65 6.83
N ARG A 112 -9.48 0.72 6.30
CA ARG A 112 -9.05 -0.68 6.15
C ARG A 112 -7.84 -0.81 5.22
N LEU A 113 -7.77 0.00 4.15
CA LEU A 113 -6.62 0.02 3.24
C LEU A 113 -5.40 0.63 3.89
N GLN A 114 -5.58 1.76 4.56
CA GLN A 114 -4.48 2.38 5.29
C GLN A 114 -3.88 1.45 6.34
N HIS A 115 -4.71 0.85 7.20
CA HIS A 115 -4.19 -0.05 8.25
C HIS A 115 -3.53 -1.30 7.65
N LEU A 116 -4.01 -1.80 6.51
CA LEU A 116 -3.36 -2.94 5.86
C LEU A 116 -1.96 -2.58 5.35
N LEU A 117 -1.79 -1.40 4.73
CA LEU A 117 -0.48 -0.89 4.31
C LEU A 117 0.46 -0.71 5.51
N GLU A 118 0.00 -0.04 6.57
CA GLU A 118 0.81 0.20 7.77
C GLU A 118 1.27 -1.10 8.44
N HIS A 119 0.38 -2.09 8.56
CA HIS A 119 0.74 -3.38 9.15
C HIS A 119 1.65 -4.23 8.27
N HIS A 120 1.54 -4.09 6.95
CA HIS A 120 2.41 -4.76 6.00
C HIS A 120 3.84 -4.22 6.11
N PHE A 121 4.01 -2.90 6.04
CA PHE A 121 5.30 -2.22 6.20
C PHE A 121 5.93 -2.53 7.56
N GLU A 122 5.14 -2.52 8.64
CA GLU A 122 5.63 -2.91 9.96
C GLU A 122 6.18 -4.36 9.99
N ARG A 123 5.58 -5.27 9.22
CA ARG A 123 6.04 -6.67 9.13
C ARG A 123 7.33 -6.81 8.34
N GLU A 124 7.49 -6.07 7.25
CA GLU A 124 8.75 -6.05 6.49
C GLU A 124 9.88 -5.50 7.33
N GLU A 125 9.68 -4.33 7.93
CA GLU A 125 10.69 -3.61 8.70
C GLU A 125 11.14 -4.39 9.93
N LYS A 126 10.22 -5.14 10.57
CA LYS A 126 10.52 -5.96 11.77
C LYS A 126 10.82 -7.42 11.47
N GLY A 127 10.80 -7.81 10.19
CA GLY A 127 10.89 -9.18 9.73
C GLY A 127 11.76 -9.28 8.51
N LEU A 128 11.16 -9.12 7.32
CA LEU A 128 11.81 -9.33 6.03
C LEU A 128 13.16 -8.62 5.94
N PHE A 129 13.19 -7.31 6.21
CA PHE A 129 14.42 -6.51 6.06
C PHE A 129 15.50 -6.92 7.06
N VAL A 130 15.10 -7.22 8.31
CA VAL A 130 16.04 -7.68 9.35
C VAL A 130 16.63 -9.03 8.99
N GLU A 131 15.82 -9.94 8.47
CA GLU A 131 16.21 -11.31 8.15
C GLU A 131 17.06 -11.42 6.88
N ILE A 132 16.87 -10.51 5.92
CA ILE A 132 17.70 -10.44 4.70
C ILE A 132 19.00 -9.66 4.92
N ALA A 133 19.02 -8.71 5.87
CA ALA A 133 20.22 -7.95 6.21
C ALA A 133 21.18 -8.68 7.17
N GLY A 134 20.67 -9.66 7.93
CA GLY A 134 21.45 -10.47 8.88
C GLY A 134 22.15 -11.66 8.26
#